data_AF-A0A943XR39-F1
#
_entry.id   AF-A0A943XR39-F1
#
_cell.length_a   1.000
_cell.length_b   1.000
_cell.length_c   1.000
_cell.angle_alpha   90.00
_cell.angle_beta   90.00
_cell.angle_gamma   90.00
#
_symmetry.space_group_name_H-M   'P 1'
#
loop_
_entity.id
_entity.type
_entity.pdbx_description
1 polymer ?
#
loop_
_entity_poly.entity_id
_entity_poly.type
_entity_poly.pdbx_seq_one_letter_code
_entity_poly.pdbx_strand_id
1 'polypeptide(L)'
;ANISLNGAAVLGNITKHFLGQWMGGVTVFAIVVLAITSGDTALRSARLSIAEMFNVKQTNILKRIFTSFPLIIIVAGLLWWSNRDAKSFAKLWNYFAWGNQLLSVTTLMAASVWMLRLGKGSKALITLIPGVFMCMVVSTFIFWAWPTKDQVWGIIPGGLSLPSAACAASVVTALVVAFVIRRSKVDSMEGGKCAL
;
A
#
# COMPACT_ATOMS: atom_id res chain seq x y z
N ALA A 1 6.60 8.18 -36.16
CA ALA A 1 7.27 7.02 -35.52
C ALA A 1 6.32 6.45 -34.48
N ASN A 2 5.92 5.18 -34.64
CA ASN A 2 4.98 4.50 -33.72
C ASN A 2 5.64 4.31 -32.36
N ILE A 3 5.36 5.21 -31.41
CA ILE A 3 5.78 5.04 -30.02
C ILE A 3 4.91 3.92 -29.46
N SER A 4 5.48 2.74 -29.29
CA SER A 4 4.86 1.70 -28.48
C SER A 4 4.70 2.24 -27.06
N LEU A 5 3.45 2.32 -26.58
CA LEU A 5 3.04 2.78 -25.24
C LEU A 5 3.56 1.89 -24.09
N ASN A 6 4.54 1.03 -24.35
CA ASN A 6 5.19 0.21 -23.35
C ASN A 6 6.30 1.03 -22.66
N GLY A 7 6.27 1.12 -21.32
CA GLY A 7 7.20 1.94 -20.53
C GLY A 7 8.68 1.65 -20.81
N ALA A 8 9.02 0.39 -21.11
CA ALA A 8 10.39 0.01 -21.48
C ALA A 8 10.81 0.58 -22.85
N ALA A 9 9.88 0.69 -23.80
CA ALA A 9 10.16 1.25 -25.13
C ALA A 9 10.26 2.78 -25.09
N VAL A 10 9.41 3.43 -24.28
CA VAL A 10 9.50 4.88 -24.04
C VAL A 10 10.83 5.24 -23.39
N LEU A 11 11.23 4.50 -22.35
CA LEU A 11 12.52 4.68 -21.68
C LEU A 11 13.69 4.51 -22.67
N GLY A 12 13.66 3.46 -23.48
CA GLY A 12 14.69 3.22 -24.50
C GLY A 12 14.78 4.31 -25.56
N ASN A 13 13.66 4.92 -25.94
CA ASN A 13 13.64 6.02 -26.91
C ASN A 13 14.19 7.32 -26.31
N ILE A 14 13.83 7.62 -25.06
CA ILE A 14 14.32 8.82 -24.35
C ILE A 14 15.82 8.70 -24.08
N THR A 15 16.29 7.57 -23.55
CA THR A 15 17.71 7.39 -23.25
C THR A 15 18.57 7.42 -24.51
N LYS A 16 18.12 6.82 -25.62
CA LYS A 16 18.84 6.92 -26.91
C LYS A 16 18.87 8.34 -27.47
N HIS A 17 17.80 9.11 -27.26
CA HIS A 17 17.71 10.49 -27.75
C HIS A 17 18.65 11.44 -27.00
N PHE A 18 18.78 11.30 -25.68
CA PHE A 18 19.60 12.20 -24.85
C PHE A 18 21.05 11.73 -24.66
N LEU A 19 21.30 10.43 -24.55
CA LEU A 19 22.61 9.86 -24.17
C LEU A 19 23.34 9.17 -25.34
N GLY A 20 22.68 8.96 -26.48
CA GLY A 20 23.22 8.22 -27.61
C GLY A 20 23.12 6.69 -27.44
N GLN A 21 23.43 5.95 -28.52
CA GLN A 21 23.12 4.52 -28.62
C GLN A 21 23.86 3.64 -27.59
N TRP A 22 25.13 3.93 -27.32
CA TRP A 22 25.95 3.16 -26.37
C TRP A 22 25.52 3.37 -24.93
N MET A 23 25.38 4.63 -24.50
CA MET A 23 25.00 4.93 -23.12
C MET A 23 23.53 4.57 -22.83
N GLY A 24 22.63 4.69 -23.81
CA GLY A 24 21.23 4.27 -23.65
C GLY A 24 21.08 2.78 -23.30
N GLY A 25 21.94 1.91 -23.86
CA GLY A 25 21.97 0.49 -23.50
C GLY A 25 22.43 0.24 -22.07
N VAL A 26 23.50 0.91 -21.64
CA VAL A 26 24.03 0.81 -20.27
C VAL A 26 23.01 1.29 -19.24
N THR A 27 22.28 2.38 -19.53
CA THR A 27 21.23 2.90 -18.64
C THR A 27 20.09 1.90 -18.43
N VAL A 28 19.61 1.25 -19.50
CA VAL A 28 18.54 0.24 -19.38
C VAL A 28 19.02 -0.95 -18.52
N PHE A 29 20.26 -1.42 -18.74
CA PHE A 29 20.83 -2.49 -17.93
C PHE A 29 20.94 -2.11 -16.45
N ALA A 30 21.44 -0.91 -16.16
CA ALA A 30 21.57 -0.41 -14.79
C ALA A 30 20.21 -0.34 -14.07
N ILE A 31 19.15 0.10 -14.75
CA ILE A 31 17.79 0.16 -14.19
C ILE A 31 17.26 -1.25 -13.88
N VAL A 32 17.52 -2.24 -14.75
CA VAL A 32 17.13 -3.63 -14.50
C VAL A 32 17.85 -4.19 -13.27
N VAL A 33 19.17 -3.99 -13.15
CA VAL A 33 19.95 -4.43 -11.99
C VAL A 33 19.46 -3.78 -10.69
N LEU A 34 19.14 -2.48 -10.74
CA LEU A 34 18.58 -1.74 -9.61
C LEU A 34 17.20 -2.29 -9.19
N ALA A 35 16.34 -2.60 -10.15
CA ALA A 35 15.02 -3.17 -9.89
C ALA A 35 15.12 -4.55 -9.23
N ILE A 36 16.05 -5.40 -9.66
CA ILE A 36 16.32 -6.72 -9.04
C ILE A 36 16.80 -6.53 -7.59
N THR A 37 17.77 -5.65 -7.37
CA THR A 37 18.34 -5.39 -6.03
C THR A 37 17.29 -4.86 -5.04
N SER A 38 16.43 -3.94 -5.50
CA SER A 38 15.31 -3.43 -4.71
C SER A 38 14.27 -4.53 -4.43
N GLY A 39 14.03 -5.42 -5.41
CA GLY A 39 13.17 -6.59 -5.26
C GLY A 39 13.66 -7.58 -4.21
N ASP A 40 14.94 -7.95 -4.24
CA ASP A 40 15.54 -8.87 -3.25
C ASP A 40 15.47 -8.29 -1.83
N THR A 41 15.67 -6.98 -1.71
CA THR A 41 15.53 -6.26 -0.43
C THR A 41 14.07 -6.28 0.06
N ALA A 42 13.11 -6.07 -0.84
CA ALA A 42 11.68 -6.14 -0.52
C ALA A 42 11.24 -7.54 -0.09
N LEU A 43 11.67 -8.60 -0.79
CA LEU A 43 11.34 -9.99 -0.42
C LEU A 43 11.90 -10.37 0.95
N ARG A 44 13.11 -9.89 1.27
CA ARG A 44 13.69 -10.07 2.60
C ARG A 44 12.86 -9.38 3.68
N SER A 45 12.44 -8.13 3.45
CA SER A 45 11.61 -7.36 4.37
C SER A 45 10.22 -7.99 4.57
N ALA A 46 9.58 -8.41 3.48
CA ALA A 46 8.27 -9.05 3.52
C ALA A 46 8.29 -10.35 4.34
N ARG A 47 9.34 -11.17 4.21
CA ARG A 47 9.50 -12.38 5.04
C ARG A 47 9.58 -12.05 6.54
N LEU A 48 10.31 -10.99 6.90
CA LEU A 48 10.43 -10.56 8.30
C LEU A 48 9.06 -10.11 8.85
N SER A 49 8.32 -9.32 8.09
CA SER A 49 6.98 -8.85 8.46
C SER A 49 5.99 -10.01 8.64
N ILE A 50 5.98 -10.99 7.73
CA ILE A 50 5.12 -12.19 7.86
C ILE A 50 5.52 -12.99 9.11
N ALA A 51 6.81 -13.18 9.37
CA ALA A 51 7.27 -13.91 10.54
C ALA A 51 6.88 -13.23 11.87
N GLU A 52 6.82 -11.90 11.90
CA GLU A 52 6.31 -11.12 13.05
C GLU A 52 4.80 -11.31 13.23
N MET A 53 4.01 -11.29 12.15
CA MET A 53 2.55 -11.52 12.20
C MET A 53 2.19 -12.92 12.72
N PHE A 54 2.94 -13.95 12.31
CA PHE A 54 2.70 -15.34 12.72
C PHE A 54 3.50 -15.76 13.97
N ASN A 55 4.22 -14.84 14.61
CA ASN A 55 5.08 -15.07 15.79
C ASN A 55 6.03 -16.29 15.64
N VAL A 56 6.53 -16.55 14.43
CA VAL A 56 7.37 -17.71 14.17
C VAL A 56 8.81 -17.38 14.55
N LYS A 57 9.33 -18.00 15.62
CA LYS A 57 10.73 -17.87 16.05
C LYS A 57 11.68 -18.23 14.88
N GLN A 58 12.40 -17.25 14.37
CA GLN A 58 13.30 -17.30 13.20
C GLN A 58 14.64 -18.02 13.45
N THR A 59 14.69 -18.98 14.38
CA THR A 59 15.96 -19.61 14.82
C THR A 59 16.46 -20.72 13.88
N ASN A 60 15.61 -21.32 13.04
CA ASN A 60 15.96 -22.47 12.20
C ASN A 60 15.86 -22.16 10.69
N ILE A 61 16.87 -22.60 9.92
CA ILE A 61 16.94 -22.42 8.46
C ILE A 61 15.74 -23.02 7.71
N LEU A 62 15.16 -24.11 8.23
CA LEU A 62 13.96 -24.75 7.70
C LEU A 62 12.71 -23.86 7.80
N LYS A 63 12.58 -23.08 8.89
CA LYS A 63 11.49 -22.11 9.06
C LYS A 63 11.64 -20.94 8.10
N ARG A 64 12.88 -20.57 7.77
CA ARG A 64 13.19 -19.53 6.79
C ARG A 64 12.75 -19.92 5.37
N ILE A 65 12.92 -21.18 5.00
CA ILE A 65 12.45 -21.72 3.71
C ILE A 65 10.92 -21.81 3.71
N PHE A 66 10.31 -22.28 4.80
CA PHE A 66 8.84 -22.41 4.89
C PHE A 66 8.11 -21.06 4.77
N THR A 67 8.66 -19.97 5.31
CA THR A 67 8.07 -18.62 5.12
C THR A 67 8.41 -18.02 3.74
N SER A 68 9.57 -18.34 3.16
CA SER A 68 10.00 -17.82 1.86
C SER A 68 9.31 -18.48 0.67
N PHE A 69 9.07 -19.80 0.72
CA PHE A 69 8.49 -20.56 -0.39
C PHE A 69 7.08 -20.08 -0.82
N PRO A 70 6.11 -19.88 0.09
CA PRO A 70 4.80 -19.35 -0.30
C PRO A 70 4.90 -17.92 -0.84
N LEU A 71 5.79 -17.10 -0.27
CA LEU A 71 6.03 -15.74 -0.73
C LEU A 71 6.55 -15.71 -2.18
N ILE A 72 7.48 -16.59 -2.53
CA ILE A 72 8.01 -16.72 -3.89
C ILE A 72 6.92 -17.16 -4.86
N ILE A 73 6.08 -18.14 -4.48
CA ILE A 73 4.97 -18.62 -5.34
C ILE A 73 3.97 -17.50 -5.63
N ILE A 74 3.59 -16.74 -4.60
CA ILE A 74 2.65 -15.62 -4.75
C ILE A 74 3.22 -14.56 -5.68
N VAL A 75 4.50 -14.18 -5.50
CA VAL A 75 5.16 -13.17 -6.33
C VAL A 75 5.34 -13.66 -7.78
N ALA A 76 5.75 -14.91 -7.98
CA ALA A 76 5.87 -15.50 -9.31
C ALA A 76 4.53 -15.59 -10.04
N GLY A 77 3.46 -15.98 -9.33
CA GLY A 77 2.10 -16.00 -9.88
C GLY A 77 1.58 -14.62 -10.23
N LEU A 78 1.87 -13.61 -9.41
CA LEU A 78 1.51 -12.22 -9.66
C LEU A 78 2.27 -11.64 -10.87
N LEU A 79 3.57 -11.93 -10.98
CA LEU A 79 4.38 -11.51 -12.13
C LEU A 79 3.92 -12.17 -13.42
N TRP A 80 3.57 -13.45 -13.38
CA TRP A 80 3.01 -14.17 -14.51
C TRP A 80 1.67 -13.57 -14.94
N TRP A 81 0.77 -13.27 -14.00
CA TRP A 81 -0.50 -12.60 -14.27
C TRP A 81 -0.30 -11.17 -14.82
N SER A 82 0.68 -10.44 -14.29
CA SER A 82 1.00 -9.08 -14.73
C SER A 82 1.54 -9.04 -16.16
N ASN A 83 2.39 -10.01 -16.54
CA ASN A 83 2.99 -10.08 -17.88
C ASN A 83 2.06 -10.62 -18.97
N ARG A 84 0.87 -11.13 -18.63
CA ARG A 84 -0.11 -11.66 -19.59
C ARG A 84 -0.73 -10.58 -20.48
N ASP A 85 -1.01 -9.40 -19.94
CA ASP A 85 -1.69 -8.32 -20.66
C ASP A 85 -1.33 -6.94 -20.10
N ALA A 86 -1.25 -5.91 -20.97
CA ALA A 86 -1.02 -4.52 -20.55
C ALA A 86 -2.12 -4.00 -19.60
N LYS A 87 -3.35 -4.51 -19.75
CA LYS A 87 -4.49 -4.20 -18.85
C LYS A 87 -4.25 -4.75 -17.44
N SER A 88 -3.56 -5.88 -17.31
CA SER A 88 -3.24 -6.49 -16.01
C SER A 88 -2.15 -5.72 -15.27
N PHE A 89 -1.14 -5.22 -15.99
CA PHE A 89 -0.12 -4.34 -15.41
C PHE A 89 -0.72 -3.01 -14.90
N ALA A 90 -1.58 -2.36 -15.69
CA ALA A 90 -2.25 -1.12 -15.26
C ALA A 90 -3.09 -1.32 -14.00
N LYS A 91 -3.77 -2.48 -13.88
CA LYS A 91 -4.49 -2.84 -12.66
C LYS A 91 -3.56 -3.01 -11.46
N LEU A 92 -2.45 -3.75 -11.63
CA LEU A 92 -1.47 -3.93 -10.55
C LEU A 92 -0.91 -2.58 -10.06
N TRP A 93 -0.65 -1.67 -10.98
CA TRP A 93 -0.18 -0.33 -10.64
C TRP A 93 -1.20 0.47 -9.84
N ASN A 94 -2.48 0.39 -10.19
CA ASN A 94 -3.56 1.00 -9.40
C ASN A 94 -3.66 0.39 -7.99
N TYR A 95 -3.48 -0.93 -7.85
CA TYR A 95 -3.40 -1.58 -6.54
C TYR A 95 -2.20 -1.09 -5.71
N PHE A 96 -1.03 -0.92 -6.35
CA PHE A 96 0.15 -0.39 -5.69
C PHE A 96 -0.04 1.06 -5.22
N ALA A 97 -0.60 1.91 -6.08
CA ALA A 97 -0.90 3.30 -5.73
C ALA A 97 -1.90 3.39 -4.57
N TRP A 98 -2.96 2.57 -4.59
CA TRP A 98 -3.94 2.49 -3.51
C TRP A 98 -3.32 1.96 -2.20
N GLY A 99 -2.48 0.93 -2.27
CA GLY A 99 -1.79 0.39 -1.09
C GLY A 99 -0.94 1.45 -0.38
N ASN A 100 -0.27 2.32 -1.13
CA ASN A 100 0.49 3.44 -0.58
C ASN A 100 -0.41 4.50 0.09
N GLN A 101 -1.61 4.74 -0.45
CA GLN A 101 -2.59 5.64 0.17
C GLN A 101 -3.12 5.05 1.49
N LEU A 102 -3.44 3.75 1.51
CA LEU A 102 -3.84 3.07 2.74
C LEU A 102 -2.76 3.11 3.81
N LEU A 103 -1.49 2.85 3.44
CA LEU A 103 -0.37 2.90 4.38
C LEU A 103 -0.21 4.30 4.98
N SER A 104 -0.42 5.34 4.19
CA SER A 104 -0.44 6.73 4.67
C SER A 104 -1.56 6.94 5.69
N VAL A 105 -2.79 6.47 5.40
CA VAL A 105 -3.94 6.56 6.32
C VAL A 105 -3.66 5.87 7.65
N THR A 106 -3.17 4.62 7.63
CA THR A 106 -2.88 3.87 8.86
C THR A 106 -1.77 4.53 9.69
N THR A 107 -0.74 5.05 9.02
CA THR A 107 0.38 5.74 9.70
C THR A 107 -0.06 7.07 10.29
N LEU A 108 -0.86 7.87 9.57
CA LEU A 108 -1.43 9.12 10.07
C LEU A 108 -2.35 8.88 11.26
N MET A 109 -3.22 7.86 11.21
CA MET A 109 -4.08 7.50 12.33
C MET A 109 -3.28 7.03 13.56
N ALA A 110 -2.23 6.24 13.37
CA ALA A 110 -1.33 5.84 14.45
C ALA A 110 -0.60 7.06 15.06
N ALA A 111 -0.13 7.98 14.22
CA ALA A 111 0.50 9.22 14.65
C ALA A 111 -0.49 10.12 15.42
N SER A 112 -1.75 10.21 14.99
CA SER A 112 -2.79 10.94 15.71
C SER A 112 -3.08 10.34 17.09
N VAL A 113 -3.20 9.01 17.21
CA VAL A 113 -3.34 8.33 18.52
C VAL A 113 -2.15 8.65 19.42
N TRP A 114 -0.93 8.56 18.89
CA TRP A 114 0.27 8.86 19.65
C TRP A 114 0.27 10.30 20.17
N MET A 115 -0.05 11.29 19.33
CA MET A 115 -0.11 12.70 19.75
C MET A 115 -1.22 12.99 20.76
N LEU A 116 -2.37 12.33 20.64
CA LEU A 116 -3.47 12.44 21.61
C LEU A 116 -3.07 11.87 22.98
N ARG A 117 -2.33 10.75 23.01
CA ARG A 117 -1.79 10.17 24.26
C ARG A 117 -0.81 11.10 24.98
N LEU A 118 -0.03 11.91 24.26
CA LEU A 118 0.91 12.88 24.84
C LEU A 118 0.22 14.13 25.44
N GLY A 119 -1.12 14.16 25.52
CA GLY A 119 -1.88 15.29 26.06
C GLY A 119 -1.90 16.54 25.17
N LYS A 120 -1.32 16.47 23.96
CA LYS A 120 -1.26 17.58 23.00
C LYS A 120 -2.44 17.51 22.02
N GLY A 121 -3.66 17.50 22.56
CA GLY A 121 -4.91 17.38 21.77
C GLY A 121 -5.01 18.39 20.63
N SER A 122 -4.58 19.63 20.84
CA SER A 122 -4.60 20.69 19.81
C SER A 122 -3.62 20.45 18.66
N LYS A 123 -2.49 19.74 18.89
CA LYS A 123 -1.51 19.40 17.84
C LYS A 123 -1.86 18.11 17.11
N ALA A 124 -2.65 17.24 17.74
CA ALA A 124 -3.17 16.05 17.07
C ALA A 124 -4.08 16.40 15.88
N LEU A 125 -4.70 17.58 15.88
CA LEU A 125 -5.48 18.07 14.74
C LEU A 125 -4.67 18.12 13.43
N ILE A 126 -3.37 18.41 13.53
CA ILE A 126 -2.47 18.54 12.37
C ILE A 126 -2.31 17.21 11.62
N THR A 127 -2.30 16.08 12.34
CA THR A 127 -2.23 14.73 11.74
C THR A 127 -3.61 14.16 11.49
N LEU A 128 -4.60 14.52 12.32
CA LEU A 128 -5.96 14.00 12.24
C LEU A 128 -6.70 14.53 11.01
N ILE A 129 -6.63 15.84 10.72
CA ILE A 129 -7.30 16.44 9.55
C ILE A 129 -6.91 15.75 8.23
N PRO A 130 -5.60 15.66 7.87
CA PRO A 130 -5.19 14.95 6.65
C PRO A 130 -5.47 13.45 6.74
N GLY A 131 -5.39 12.85 7.94
CA GLY A 131 -5.74 11.44 8.15
C GLY A 131 -7.21 11.12 7.86
N VAL A 132 -8.14 11.95 8.34
CA VAL A 132 -9.58 11.82 8.08
C VAL A 132 -9.88 12.02 6.59
N PHE A 133 -9.30 13.04 5.97
CA PHE A 133 -9.49 13.29 4.54
C PHE A 133 -8.97 12.13 3.68
N MET A 134 -7.77 11.63 3.95
CA MET A 134 -7.23 10.48 3.23
C MET A 134 -8.06 9.21 3.48
N CYS A 135 -8.57 9.01 4.70
CA CYS A 135 -9.45 7.89 5.02
C CYS A 135 -10.77 7.95 4.25
N MET A 136 -11.36 9.15 4.08
CA MET A 136 -12.53 9.37 3.24
C MET A 136 -12.27 9.01 1.78
N VAL A 137 -11.17 9.52 1.20
CA VAL A 137 -10.82 9.29 -0.20
C VAL A 137 -10.62 7.80 -0.47
N VAL A 138 -9.86 7.13 0.39
CA VAL A 138 -9.57 5.70 0.25
C VAL A 138 -10.82 4.85 0.46
N SER A 139 -11.67 5.17 1.45
CA SER A 139 -12.93 4.46 1.68
C SER A 139 -13.92 4.66 0.53
N THR A 140 -14.01 5.87 -0.01
CA THR A 140 -14.86 6.17 -1.19
C THR A 140 -14.36 5.40 -2.40
N PHE A 141 -13.04 5.35 -2.61
CA PHE A 141 -12.45 4.56 -3.68
C PHE A 141 -12.75 3.06 -3.52
N ILE A 142 -12.70 2.51 -2.31
CA ILE A 142 -13.06 1.11 -2.05
C ILE A 142 -14.54 0.85 -2.39
N PHE A 143 -15.46 1.72 -1.99
CA PHE A 143 -16.88 1.52 -2.26
C PHE A 143 -17.28 1.78 -3.72
N TRP A 144 -16.57 2.69 -4.40
CA TRP A 144 -16.87 3.09 -5.78
C TRP A 144 -16.10 2.30 -6.84
N ALA A 145 -14.77 2.18 -6.72
CA ALA A 145 -13.92 1.55 -7.73
C ALA A 145 -13.79 0.03 -7.55
N TRP A 146 -13.99 -0.45 -6.31
CA TRP A 146 -13.89 -1.86 -5.96
C TRP A 146 -15.27 -2.52 -6.00
N PRO A 147 -16.04 -2.34 -7.09
CA PRO A 147 -16.11 -3.36 -8.14
C PRO A 147 -16.71 -2.87 -9.50
N THR A 148 -15.88 -2.60 -10.49
CA THR A 148 -16.33 -2.56 -11.90
C THR A 148 -15.99 -3.90 -12.55
N LYS A 149 -17.02 -4.57 -13.13
CA LYS A 149 -17.16 -5.90 -13.81
C LYS A 149 -15.98 -6.87 -14.08
N ASP A 150 -14.70 -6.49 -13.95
CA ASP A 150 -13.52 -7.30 -14.29
C ASP A 150 -12.51 -7.52 -13.12
N GLN A 151 -12.89 -7.30 -11.86
CA GLN A 151 -12.01 -7.49 -10.68
C GLN A 151 -12.56 -8.57 -9.73
N VAL A 152 -11.76 -9.62 -9.52
CA VAL A 152 -12.17 -10.96 -9.03
C VAL A 152 -12.47 -11.04 -7.52
N TRP A 153 -12.39 -9.96 -6.73
CA TRP A 153 -12.54 -10.06 -5.26
C TRP A 153 -13.26 -8.88 -4.59
N GLY A 154 -14.39 -8.42 -5.11
CA GLY A 154 -15.18 -7.35 -4.47
C GLY A 154 -16.03 -7.85 -3.29
N ILE A 155 -16.07 -7.08 -2.19
CA ILE A 155 -16.93 -7.34 -1.01
C ILE A 155 -18.42 -7.07 -1.33
N ILE A 156 -18.71 -6.23 -2.33
CA ILE A 156 -20.08 -5.84 -2.72
C ILE A 156 -20.24 -6.07 -4.24
N PRO A 157 -21.03 -7.04 -4.71
CA PRO A 157 -21.26 -7.21 -6.14
C PRO A 157 -21.99 -6.00 -6.74
N GLY A 158 -21.42 -5.35 -7.77
CA GLY A 158 -22.11 -4.36 -8.62
C GLY A 158 -21.76 -2.88 -8.40
N GLY A 159 -21.11 -2.53 -7.30
CA GLY A 159 -20.54 -1.21 -7.05
C GLY A 159 -21.58 -0.18 -6.64
N LEU A 160 -21.21 0.73 -5.76
CA LEU A 160 -22.10 1.83 -5.35
C LEU A 160 -21.93 3.02 -6.29
N SER A 161 -23.03 3.72 -6.57
CA SER A 161 -22.97 5.02 -7.27
C SER A 161 -22.08 5.99 -6.48
N LEU A 162 -21.40 6.91 -7.16
CA LEU A 162 -20.47 7.85 -6.51
C LEU A 162 -21.06 8.58 -5.27
N PRO A 163 -22.35 9.01 -5.28
CA PRO A 163 -22.95 9.63 -4.09
C PRO A 163 -23.15 8.65 -2.94
N SER A 164 -23.62 7.43 -3.23
CA SER A 164 -23.86 6.42 -2.19
C SER A 164 -22.55 5.89 -1.61
N ALA A 165 -21.51 5.74 -2.44
CA ALA A 165 -20.16 5.36 -2.02
C ALA A 165 -19.54 6.41 -1.09
N ALA A 166 -19.73 7.71 -1.39
CA ALA A 166 -19.28 8.80 -0.53
C ALA A 166 -20.02 8.82 0.82
N CYS A 167 -21.34 8.59 0.82
CA CYS A 167 -22.11 8.45 2.06
C CYS A 167 -21.62 7.28 2.91
N ALA A 168 -21.44 6.09 2.33
CA ALA A 168 -20.89 4.93 3.04
C ALA A 168 -19.48 5.20 3.59
N ALA A 169 -18.60 5.81 2.78
CA ALA A 169 -17.26 6.19 3.18
C ALA A 169 -17.25 7.21 4.34
N SER A 170 -18.20 8.14 4.36
CA SER A 170 -18.33 9.12 5.44
C SER A 170 -18.71 8.49 6.77
N VAL A 171 -19.61 7.50 6.75
CA VAL A 171 -19.98 6.73 7.93
C VAL A 171 -18.79 5.91 8.43
N VAL A 172 -18.09 5.22 7.53
CA VAL A 172 -16.90 4.43 7.89
C VAL A 172 -15.80 5.30 8.49
N THR A 173 -15.51 6.44 7.87
CA THR A 173 -14.50 7.37 8.39
C THR A 173 -14.91 7.92 9.76
N ALA A 174 -16.18 8.29 9.94
CA ALA A 174 -16.68 8.75 11.24
C ALA A 174 -16.56 7.66 12.33
N LEU A 175 -16.85 6.40 11.99
CA LEU A 175 -16.67 5.26 12.90
C LEU A 175 -15.20 5.02 13.25
N VAL A 176 -14.30 5.08 12.27
CA VAL A 176 -12.85 4.91 12.48
C VAL A 176 -12.31 6.04 13.37
N VAL A 177 -12.69 7.29 13.11
CA VAL A 177 -12.29 8.44 13.93
C VAL A 177 -12.86 8.33 15.34
N ALA A 178 -14.13 7.94 15.48
CA ALA A 178 -14.74 7.71 16.79
C ALA A 178 -14.05 6.58 17.57
N PHE A 179 -13.69 5.49 16.90
CA PHE A 179 -12.93 4.39 17.49
C PHE A 179 -11.54 4.86 17.96
N VAL A 180 -10.83 5.62 17.13
CA VAL A 180 -9.50 6.19 17.43
C VAL A 180 -9.56 7.12 18.65
N ILE A 181 -10.53 8.03 18.69
CA ILE A 181 -10.70 8.97 19.81
C ILE A 181 -11.12 8.21 21.09
N ARG A 182 -12.01 7.23 20.98
CA ARG A 182 -12.42 6.40 22.14
C ARG A 182 -11.25 5.61 22.71
N ARG A 183 -10.49 4.90 21.87
CA ARG A 183 -9.28 4.17 22.27
C ARG A 183 -8.26 5.09 22.90
N SER A 184 -8.01 6.26 22.31
CA SER A 184 -7.07 7.22 22.87
C SER A 184 -7.48 7.73 24.26
N LYS A 185 -8.78 7.92 24.53
CA LYS A 185 -9.25 8.35 25.86
C LYS A 185 -9.17 7.25 26.91
N VAL A 186 -9.50 6.00 26.54
CA VAL A 186 -9.42 4.84 27.44
C VAL A 186 -7.98 4.62 27.90
N ASP A 187 -7.03 4.62 26.96
CA ASP A 187 -5.61 4.38 27.29
C ASP A 187 -5.00 5.53 28.10
N SER A 188 -5.42 6.79 27.87
CA SER A 188 -5.00 7.93 28.70
C SER A 188 -5.51 7.83 30.15
N MET A 189 -6.68 7.22 30.38
CA MET A 189 -7.19 7.01 31.75
C MET A 189 -6.49 5.86 32.47
N GLU A 190 -6.04 4.82 31.76
CA GLU A 190 -5.24 3.74 32.34
C GLU A 190 -3.80 4.19 32.66
N GLY A 191 -3.16 4.97 31.75
CA GLY A 191 -1.83 5.52 31.98
C GLY A 191 -1.75 6.49 33.16
N GLY A 192 -2.82 7.23 33.45
CA GLY A 192 -2.91 8.11 34.62
C GLY A 192 -3.15 7.37 35.94
N LYS A 193 -3.72 6.15 35.91
CA LYS A 193 -3.95 5.33 37.11
C LYS A 193 -2.71 4.56 37.57
N CYS A 194 -1.80 4.21 36.66
CA CYS A 194 -0.52 3.58 37.01
C CYS A 194 0.58 4.58 37.44
N ALA A 195 0.30 5.89 37.34
CA ALA A 195 1.24 6.96 37.72
C ALA A 195 0.90 7.64 39.06
N LEU A 196 -0.11 7.13 39.79
CA LEU A 196 -0.51 7.55 41.13
C LEU A 196 -0.27 6.43 42.15
#